data_AF-E3S2L3-F1
#
_entry.id   AF-E3S2L3-F1
#
_cell.length_a   1.000
_cell.length_b   1.000
_cell.length_c   1.000
_cell.angle_alpha   90.00
_cell.angle_beta   90.00
_cell.angle_gamma   90.00
#
_symmetry.space_group_name_H-M   'P 1'
#
loop_
_entity.id
_entity.type
_entity.pdbx_description
1 polymer ?
#
loop_
_entity_poly.entity_id
_entity_poly.type
_entity_poly.pdbx_seq_one_letter_code
_entity_poly.pdbx_strand_id
1 'polypeptide(L)'
;MRFLALASFFGAAAVAQRAGDMSNLNEKLFISNYAIVTSPEAHPKISFRMSAKNATHLVCKSGEYVREPLPMNGWDCPFSDGSSKYSFNVNYTASDPSGYTISISHELAQA
;
A
#
# COMPACT_ATOMS: atom_id res chain seq x y z
N MET A 1 16.74 -13.58 66.78
CA MET A 1 15.87 -14.19 65.74
C MET A 1 16.22 -13.57 64.41
N ARG A 2 16.24 -14.40 63.36
CA ARG A 2 16.89 -14.19 62.05
C ARG A 2 16.24 -13.08 61.21
N PHE A 3 17.09 -12.26 60.59
CA PHE A 3 16.74 -11.41 59.45
C PHE A 3 16.49 -12.28 58.21
N LEU A 4 15.39 -12.03 57.50
CA LEU A 4 15.20 -12.44 56.12
C LEU A 4 14.77 -11.20 55.33
N ALA A 5 15.71 -10.68 54.54
CA ALA A 5 15.40 -9.85 53.40
C ALA A 5 14.72 -10.72 52.33
N LEU A 6 13.84 -10.14 51.52
CA LEU A 6 13.84 -10.39 50.08
C LEU A 6 13.12 -9.23 49.38
N ALA A 7 13.92 -8.46 48.64
CA ALA A 7 13.45 -7.57 47.60
C ALA A 7 12.85 -8.37 46.44
N SER A 8 12.16 -7.66 45.53
CA SER A 8 11.74 -8.01 44.16
C SER A 8 10.21 -8.00 43.97
N PHE A 9 9.61 -7.54 42.88
CA PHE A 9 10.11 -7.25 41.53
C PHE A 9 9.43 -6.01 40.94
N PHE A 10 10.19 -5.35 40.06
CA PHE A 10 9.79 -4.28 39.15
C PHE A 10 8.52 -4.65 38.36
N GLY A 11 7.42 -3.93 38.60
CA GLY A 11 6.19 -4.02 37.81
C GLY A 11 6.06 -2.92 36.75
N ALA A 12 7.16 -2.45 36.19
CA ALA A 12 7.16 -1.40 35.17
C ALA A 12 8.04 -1.80 33.97
N ALA A 13 7.67 -2.89 33.30
CA ALA A 13 8.20 -3.19 31.97
C ALA A 13 7.18 -4.02 31.19
N ALA A 14 6.50 -3.38 30.24
CA ALA A 14 6.06 -4.01 28.99
C ALA A 14 5.31 -3.04 28.03
N VAL A 15 5.05 -1.78 28.39
CA VAL A 15 4.57 -0.77 27.42
C VAL A 15 5.70 0.17 27.01
N ALA A 16 6.82 -0.39 26.58
CA ALA A 16 7.92 0.40 25.99
C ALA A 16 8.60 -0.27 24.79
N GLN A 17 8.22 -1.51 24.42
CA GLN A 17 8.87 -2.24 23.33
C GLN A 17 8.20 -2.13 21.95
N ARG A 18 7.25 -1.20 21.74
CA ARG A 18 6.70 -0.91 20.40
C ARG A 18 6.95 0.52 19.91
N ALA A 19 7.94 1.20 20.48
CA ALA A 19 8.56 2.34 19.82
C ALA A 19 9.83 1.90 19.05
N GLY A 20 9.79 0.69 18.47
CA GLY A 20 10.79 0.26 17.50
C GLY A 20 10.72 1.20 16.31
N ASP A 21 11.82 1.90 16.07
CA ASP A 21 12.14 2.73 14.91
C ASP A 21 11.06 2.74 13.80
N MET A 22 10.09 3.66 13.91
CA MET A 22 9.04 3.82 12.92
C MET A 22 9.58 4.29 11.55
N SER A 23 10.87 4.64 11.46
CA SER A 23 11.51 4.97 10.18
C SER A 23 11.48 3.80 9.19
N ASN A 24 11.41 2.56 9.69
CA ASN A 24 11.28 1.35 8.87
C ASN A 24 9.83 1.03 8.45
N LEU A 25 8.82 1.76 8.93
CA LEU A 25 7.42 1.58 8.50
C LEU A 25 7.08 2.36 7.23
N ASN A 26 7.92 3.34 6.88
CA ASN A 26 7.71 4.15 5.69
C ASN A 26 8.27 3.42 4.45
N GLU A 27 7.42 3.19 3.48
CA GLU A 27 7.82 2.72 2.16
C GLU A 27 7.84 3.88 1.17
N LYS A 28 8.93 3.98 0.40
CA LYS A 28 9.02 4.92 -0.71
C LYS A 28 8.67 4.23 -2.01
N LEU A 29 7.66 4.75 -2.69
CA LEU A 29 7.24 4.32 -4.02
C LEU A 29 7.71 5.35 -5.05
N PHE A 30 8.29 4.87 -6.15
CA PHE A 30 8.67 5.67 -7.31
C PHE A 30 7.71 5.34 -8.44
N ILE A 31 6.94 6.35 -8.87
CA ILE A 31 5.99 6.22 -9.98
C ILE A 31 6.56 6.93 -11.20
N SER A 32 6.55 6.26 -12.35
CA SER A 32 6.96 6.82 -13.63
C SER A 32 6.00 6.43 -14.74
N ASN A 33 6.09 7.13 -15.87
CA ASN A 33 5.31 6.85 -17.08
C ASN A 33 3.79 6.76 -16.80
N TYR A 34 3.30 7.64 -15.93
CA TYR A 34 1.88 7.74 -15.63
C TYR A 34 1.10 8.23 -16.86
N ALA A 35 0.07 7.49 -17.23
CA ALA A 35 -0.83 7.84 -18.31
C ALA A 35 -2.28 7.56 -17.89
N ILE A 36 -3.15 8.51 -18.21
CA ILE A 36 -4.60 8.41 -18.04
C ILE A 36 -5.27 8.60 -19.41
N VAL A 37 -6.21 7.73 -19.74
CA VAL A 37 -7.05 7.84 -20.93
C VAL A 37 -8.48 7.98 -20.46
N THR A 38 -9.09 9.12 -20.72
CA THR A 38 -10.48 9.44 -20.35
C THR A 38 -11.40 9.28 -21.56
N SER A 39 -12.65 8.88 -21.30
CA SER A 39 -13.73 8.84 -22.29
C SER A 39 -15.01 9.39 -21.65
N PRO A 40 -15.84 10.18 -22.35
CA PRO A 40 -17.05 10.76 -21.78
C PRO A 40 -18.05 9.72 -21.25
N GLU A 41 -18.03 8.50 -21.80
CA GLU A 41 -18.99 7.44 -21.48
C GLU A 41 -18.41 6.32 -20.58
N ALA A 42 -17.18 6.48 -20.05
CA ALA A 42 -16.51 5.41 -19.32
C ALA A 42 -15.58 5.89 -18.21
N HIS A 43 -15.29 4.98 -17.27
CA HIS A 43 -14.23 5.17 -16.29
C HIS A 43 -12.86 5.34 -16.97
N PRO A 44 -11.95 6.14 -16.38
CA PRO A 44 -10.62 6.34 -16.96
C PRO A 44 -9.80 5.06 -16.95
N LYS A 45 -9.01 4.86 -18.00
CA LYS A 45 -7.94 3.85 -17.99
C LYS A 45 -6.66 4.47 -17.46
N ILE A 46 -6.01 3.79 -16.53
CA ILE A 46 -4.76 4.26 -15.93
C ILE A 46 -3.67 3.21 -16.15
N SER A 47 -2.48 3.71 -16.47
CA SER A 47 -1.27 2.90 -16.50
C SER A 47 -0.09 3.67 -15.97
N PHE A 48 0.79 2.99 -15.26
CA PHE A 48 2.05 3.55 -14.79
C PHE A 48 3.07 2.45 -14.53
N ARG A 49 4.33 2.85 -14.32
CA ARG A 49 5.38 2.00 -13.80
C ARG A 49 5.63 2.34 -12.34
N MET A 50 5.85 1.31 -11.53
CA MET A 50 6.15 1.47 -10.12
C MET A 50 7.42 0.73 -9.73
N SER A 51 8.26 1.37 -8.93
CA SER A 51 9.37 0.75 -8.24
C SER A 51 9.28 1.05 -6.75
N ALA A 52 9.62 0.06 -5.93
CA ALA A 52 9.64 0.09 -4.47
C ALA A 52 10.90 -0.64 -3.97
N LYS A 53 11.03 -0.82 -2.65
CA LYS A 53 12.24 -1.43 -2.05
C LYS A 53 12.53 -2.85 -2.57
N ASN A 54 11.49 -3.65 -2.79
CA ASN A 54 11.57 -5.04 -3.25
C ASN A 54 10.87 -5.27 -4.59
N ALA A 55 10.56 -4.21 -5.33
CA ALA A 55 9.85 -4.26 -6.59
C ALA A 55 10.46 -3.29 -7.59
N THR A 56 10.75 -3.72 -8.81
CA THR A 56 11.39 -2.86 -9.80
C THR A 56 10.62 -2.90 -11.11
N HIS A 57 10.24 -1.72 -11.60
CA HIS A 57 9.55 -1.53 -12.88
C HIS A 57 8.26 -2.34 -13.04
N LEU A 58 7.51 -2.54 -11.96
CA LEU A 58 6.18 -3.15 -12.01
C LEU A 58 5.31 -2.37 -12.99
N VAL A 59 4.59 -3.10 -13.84
CA VAL A 59 3.69 -2.52 -14.81
C VAL A 59 2.28 -2.57 -14.24
N CYS A 60 1.80 -1.43 -13.75
CA CYS A 60 0.46 -1.29 -13.19
C CYS A 60 -0.47 -0.77 -14.28
N LYS A 61 -1.55 -1.51 -14.59
CA LYS A 61 -2.53 -1.13 -15.61
C LYS A 61 -3.93 -1.49 -15.14
N SER A 62 -4.88 -0.60 -15.35
CA SER A 62 -6.28 -0.93 -15.18
C SER A 62 -6.69 -1.89 -16.30
N GLY A 63 -7.63 -2.77 -16.02
CA GLY A 63 -8.21 -3.68 -17.01
C GLY A 63 -8.86 -2.96 -18.19
N GLU A 64 -9.28 -3.75 -19.17
CA GLU A 64 -10.05 -3.25 -20.31
C GLU A 64 -11.46 -2.82 -19.88
N TYR A 65 -12.11 -2.05 -20.77
CA TYR A 65 -13.44 -1.47 -20.57
C TYR A 65 -14.41 -2.47 -19.93
N VAL A 66 -15.04 -2.05 -18.84
CA VAL A 66 -16.32 -2.61 -18.47
C VAL A 66 -17.25 -1.44 -18.20
N ARG A 67 -18.41 -1.40 -18.87
CA ARG A 67 -19.59 -0.60 -18.46
C ARG A 67 -20.20 -1.11 -17.14
N GLU A 68 -19.45 -1.94 -16.42
CA GLU A 68 -19.80 -2.49 -15.13
C GLU A 68 -19.13 -1.65 -14.03
N PRO A 69 -19.68 -1.68 -12.80
CA PRO A 69 -19.06 -1.02 -11.66
C PRO A 69 -17.57 -1.37 -11.55
N LEU A 70 -16.76 -0.36 -11.20
CA LEU A 70 -15.34 -0.54 -10.93
C LEU A 70 -15.10 -1.74 -10.01
N PRO A 71 -14.11 -2.60 -10.30
CA PRO A 71 -13.82 -3.74 -9.45
C PRO A 71 -13.50 -3.25 -8.02
N MET A 72 -14.25 -3.72 -7.03
CA MET A 72 -14.06 -3.34 -5.62
C MET A 72 -12.64 -3.64 -5.12
N ASN A 73 -11.94 -4.59 -5.77
CA ASN A 73 -10.66 -5.12 -5.32
C ASN A 73 -9.44 -4.41 -5.95
N GLY A 74 -9.65 -3.41 -6.82
CA GLY A 74 -8.56 -2.75 -7.54
C GLY A 74 -7.93 -3.64 -8.64
N TRP A 75 -6.75 -3.25 -9.11
CA TRP A 75 -5.95 -3.95 -10.11
C TRP A 75 -4.56 -4.25 -9.58
N ASP A 76 -4.07 -5.45 -9.87
CA ASP A 76 -2.75 -5.88 -9.44
C ASP A 76 -1.64 -5.24 -10.27
N CYS A 77 -0.52 -5.00 -9.59
CA CYS A 77 0.77 -4.67 -10.18
C CYS A 77 1.66 -5.91 -10.07
N PRO A 78 1.67 -6.79 -11.08
CA PRO A 78 2.38 -8.06 -10.99
C PRO A 78 3.90 -7.87 -11.10
N PHE A 79 4.64 -8.68 -10.32
CA PHE A 79 6.05 -8.95 -10.52
C PHE A 79 6.29 -9.74 -11.81
N SER A 80 7.54 -9.85 -12.24
CA SER A 80 7.91 -10.60 -13.46
C SER A 80 7.59 -12.09 -13.38
N ASP A 81 7.47 -12.65 -12.19
CA ASP A 81 7.07 -14.04 -11.94
C ASP A 81 5.55 -14.26 -11.92
N GLY A 82 4.76 -13.20 -12.11
CA GLY A 82 3.30 -13.22 -12.09
C GLY A 82 2.68 -13.14 -10.70
N SER A 83 3.47 -13.17 -9.63
CA SER A 83 2.96 -12.87 -8.29
C SER A 83 2.61 -11.39 -8.17
N SER A 84 1.74 -11.02 -7.22
CA SER A 84 1.52 -9.62 -6.88
C SER A 84 1.44 -9.44 -5.38
N LYS A 85 2.07 -8.37 -4.90
CA LYS A 85 1.91 -7.85 -3.55
C LYS A 85 1.45 -6.40 -3.55
N TYR A 86 1.34 -5.80 -4.73
CA TYR A 86 0.94 -4.42 -4.88
C TYR A 86 -0.31 -4.36 -5.74
N SER A 87 -1.30 -3.63 -5.28
CA SER A 87 -2.50 -3.34 -6.07
C SER A 87 -2.77 -1.85 -6.06
N PHE A 88 -3.59 -1.39 -7.00
CA PHE A 88 -4.04 -0.01 -7.02
C PHE A 88 -5.52 0.08 -7.38
N ASN A 89 -6.17 1.11 -6.89
CA ASN A 89 -7.55 1.44 -7.20
C ASN A 89 -7.62 2.89 -7.68
N VAL A 90 -8.62 3.18 -8.50
CA VAL A 90 -8.90 4.51 -9.04
C VAL A 90 -10.34 4.83 -8.69
N ASN A 91 -10.53 5.90 -7.92
CA ASN A 91 -11.86 6.39 -7.58
C ASN A 91 -12.12 7.74 -8.21
N TYR A 92 -13.36 7.96 -8.67
CA TYR A 92 -13.81 9.29 -9.02
C TYR A 92 -13.99 10.12 -7.76
N THR A 93 -13.46 11.33 -7.75
CA THR A 93 -13.73 12.28 -6.68
C THR A 93 -13.90 13.68 -7.25
N ALA A 94 -14.96 14.36 -6.83
CA ALA A 94 -15.20 15.74 -7.22
C ALA A 94 -14.25 16.72 -6.51
N SER A 95 -13.52 16.28 -5.49
CA SER A 95 -12.64 17.14 -4.69
C SER A 95 -11.20 17.22 -5.20
N ASP A 96 -10.76 16.28 -6.04
CA ASP A 96 -9.40 16.30 -6.61
C ASP A 96 -9.41 17.09 -7.93
N PRO A 97 -8.43 17.99 -8.18
CA PRO A 97 -8.36 18.73 -9.45
C PRO A 97 -8.31 17.85 -10.70
N SER A 98 -7.79 16.63 -10.59
CA SER A 98 -7.76 15.67 -11.69
C SER A 98 -9.11 14.95 -11.89
N GLY A 99 -10.04 15.08 -10.95
CA GLY A 99 -11.31 14.34 -10.90
C GLY A 99 -11.16 12.91 -10.39
N TYR A 100 -9.94 12.46 -10.06
CA TYR A 100 -9.63 11.09 -9.70
C TYR A 100 -8.66 11.01 -8.53
N THR A 101 -8.77 9.95 -7.74
CA THR A 101 -7.76 9.59 -6.73
C THR A 101 -7.25 8.19 -7.02
N ILE A 102 -5.94 8.03 -6.96
CA ILE A 102 -5.27 6.73 -7.04
C ILE A 102 -4.85 6.32 -5.65
N SER A 103 -5.28 5.13 -5.25
CA SER A 103 -4.85 4.50 -4.01
C SER A 103 -3.98 3.31 -4.36
N ILE A 104 -2.81 3.19 -3.75
CA ILE A 104 -1.90 2.05 -3.90
C ILE A 104 -1.89 1.29 -2.59
N SER A 105 -1.95 -0.03 -2.66
CA SER A 105 -1.89 -0.94 -1.52
C SER A 105 -0.74 -1.91 -1.69
N HIS A 106 -0.10 -2.28 -0.56
CA HIS A 106 0.95 -3.28 -0.49
C HIS A 106 0.57 -4.31 0.57
N GLU A 107 0.45 -5.57 0.17
CA GLU A 107 0.26 -6.69 1.08
C GLU A 107 1.59 -7.05 1.75
N LEU A 108 1.69 -6.72 3.04
CA LEU A 108 2.82 -7.11 3.87
C LEU A 108 2.58 -8.51 4.42
N ALA A 109 3.63 -9.36 4.41
CA ALA A 109 3.58 -10.62 5.12
C ALA A 109 3.31 -10.34 6.60
N GLN A 110 2.25 -10.94 7.17
CA GLN A 110 2.00 -10.84 8.60
C GLN A 110 3.17 -11.49 9.35
N ALA A 111 3.78 -10.72 10.25
CA ALA A 111 4.90 -11.14 11.09
C ALA A 111 4.45 -12.07 12.22
#